data_AF-A0A3B9UXH5-F1
#
_entry.id   AF-A0A3B9UXH5-F1
#
_cell.length_a   1.000
_cell.length_b   1.000
_cell.length_c   1.000
_cell.angle_alpha   90.00
_cell.angle_beta   90.00
_cell.angle_gamma   90.00
#
_symmetry.space_group_name_H-M   'P 1'
#
loop_
_entity.id
_entity.type
_entity.pdbx_description
1 polymer ?
#
loop_
_entity_poly.entity_id
_entity_poly.type
_entity_poly.pdbx_seq_one_letter_code
_entity_poly.pdbx_strand_id
1 'polypeptide(L)'
;MLGLIKDKKPLIHQITNYVSCNDCANITLALGASPIMSEDAEEVEEIVSKSSALLINIGMLTKDTLKSMILAGKKANSLNIPVVLDPVGVAASNFRKSSIEKLLKEINFSVIKGNLSEVKSLCGLKTNSKGVDSEENEEGIDYIKEGKALAEALSYK
;
A
#
# COMPACT_ATOMS: atom_id res chain seq x y z
N MET A 1 16.38 10.93 12.02
CA MET A 1 15.37 9.97 11.51
C MET A 1 15.93 9.10 10.37
N LEU A 2 16.43 9.66 9.26
CA LEU A 2 17.03 8.87 8.15
C LEU A 2 18.26 8.04 8.55
N GLY A 3 19.09 8.50 9.51
CA GLY A 3 20.24 7.73 10.00
C GLY A 3 19.87 6.36 10.58
N LEU A 4 18.70 6.25 11.22
CA LEU A 4 18.23 4.99 11.80
C LEU A 4 18.01 3.90 10.75
N ILE A 5 17.63 4.28 9.52
CA ILE A 5 17.44 3.33 8.42
C ILE A 5 18.78 2.71 8.03
N LYS A 6 19.82 3.53 7.91
CA LYS A 6 21.18 3.07 7.57
C LYS A 6 21.80 2.21 8.67
N ASP A 7 21.49 2.50 9.93
CA ASP A 7 22.00 1.75 11.07
C ASP A 7 21.31 0.39 11.22
N LYS A 8 19.97 0.36 11.06
CA LYS A 8 19.17 -0.87 11.23
C LYS A 8 19.12 -1.74 9.98
N LYS A 9 19.30 -1.15 8.79
CA LYS A 9 19.20 -1.80 7.48
C LYS A 9 17.98 -2.72 7.37
N PRO A 10 16.76 -2.20 7.62
CA PRO A 10 15.57 -3.02 7.70
C PRO A 10 15.30 -3.75 6.37
N LEU A 11 14.85 -5.00 6.45
CA LEU A 11 14.34 -5.73 5.29
C LEU A 11 12.91 -5.29 5.00
N ILE A 12 12.65 -4.79 3.79
CA ILE A 12 11.35 -4.28 3.38
C ILE A 12 10.79 -5.21 2.30
N HIS A 13 9.76 -5.98 2.64
CA HIS A 13 9.05 -6.82 1.69
C HIS A 13 8.07 -5.96 0.90
N GLN A 14 8.15 -6.01 -0.43
CA GLN A 14 7.33 -5.21 -1.32
C GLN A 14 6.61 -6.13 -2.31
N ILE A 15 5.29 -6.21 -2.17
CA ILE A 15 4.40 -6.77 -3.18
C ILE A 15 3.87 -5.58 -3.99
N THR A 16 4.56 -5.27 -5.09
CA THR A 16 4.34 -4.06 -5.88
C THR A 16 4.21 -4.36 -7.37
N ASN A 17 3.85 -3.35 -8.16
CA ASN A 17 3.68 -3.50 -9.59
C ASN A 17 5.03 -3.55 -10.33
N TYR A 18 5.07 -4.24 -11.47
CA TYR A 18 6.27 -4.39 -12.29
C TYR A 18 6.77 -3.08 -12.91
N VAL A 19 5.90 -2.07 -13.06
CA VAL A 19 6.27 -0.78 -13.67
C VAL A 19 7.22 -0.01 -12.75
N SER A 20 6.98 -0.01 -11.43
CA SER A 20 7.78 0.73 -10.45
C SER A 20 8.72 -0.14 -9.62
N CYS A 21 8.69 -1.47 -9.79
CA CYS A 21 9.44 -2.42 -8.96
C CYS A 21 10.94 -2.10 -8.85
N ASN A 22 11.60 -1.79 -9.98
CA ASN A 22 13.02 -1.46 -10.00
C ASN A 22 13.34 -0.16 -9.25
N ASP A 23 12.55 0.89 -9.46
CA ASP A 23 12.72 2.18 -8.79
C ASP A 23 12.48 2.06 -7.29
N CYS A 24 11.44 1.32 -6.89
CA CYS A 24 11.18 1.03 -5.48
C CYS A 24 12.36 0.31 -4.82
N ALA A 25 12.99 -0.65 -5.52
CA ALA A 25 14.20 -1.32 -5.04
C ALA A 25 15.37 -0.33 -4.86
N ASN A 26 15.67 0.44 -5.90
CA ASN A 26 16.79 1.37 -5.92
C ASN A 26 16.64 2.48 -4.87
N ILE A 27 15.44 3.03 -4.70
CA ILE A 27 15.16 4.03 -3.67
C ILE A 27 15.33 3.42 -2.27
N THR A 28 14.84 2.21 -2.04
CA THR A 28 14.99 1.51 -0.75
C THR A 28 16.48 1.31 -0.40
N LEU A 29 17.27 0.87 -1.39
CA LEU A 29 18.72 0.73 -1.26
C LEU A 29 19.42 2.07 -1.02
N ALA A 30 19.06 3.12 -1.75
CA ALA A 30 19.64 4.46 -1.60
C ALA A 30 19.39 5.04 -0.20
N LEU A 31 18.25 4.70 0.42
CA LEU A 31 17.93 5.06 1.80
C LEU A 31 18.69 4.22 2.85
N GLY A 32 19.35 3.13 2.44
CA GLY A 32 20.13 2.23 3.29
C GLY A 32 19.36 1.05 3.87
N ALA A 33 18.15 0.79 3.38
CA ALA A 33 17.37 -0.40 3.70
C ALA A 33 17.62 -1.52 2.67
N SER A 34 17.11 -2.72 2.95
CA SER A 34 17.22 -3.88 2.06
C SER A 34 15.84 -4.19 1.47
N PRO A 35 15.61 -4.02 0.16
CA PRO A 35 14.36 -4.42 -0.47
C PRO A 35 14.33 -5.94 -0.76
N ILE A 36 13.14 -6.53 -0.71
CA ILE A 36 12.86 -7.85 -1.28
C ILE A 36 11.50 -7.85 -1.97
N MET A 37 11.46 -8.37 -3.19
CA MET A 37 10.25 -8.46 -4.02
C MET A 37 9.91 -9.92 -4.21
N SER A 38 8.86 -10.36 -3.54
CA SER A 38 8.35 -11.73 -3.59
C SER A 38 6.83 -11.65 -3.56
N GLU A 39 6.18 -12.30 -4.50
CA GLU A 39 4.73 -12.25 -4.67
C GLU A 39 4.09 -13.64 -4.85
N ASP A 40 4.88 -14.71 -4.77
CA ASP A 40 4.35 -16.07 -4.87
C ASP A 40 3.74 -16.52 -3.53
N ALA A 41 2.54 -17.08 -3.59
CA ALA A 41 1.80 -17.53 -2.43
C ALA A 41 2.54 -18.62 -1.63
N GLU A 42 3.46 -19.35 -2.25
CA GLU A 42 4.24 -20.41 -1.60
C GLU A 42 5.33 -19.88 -0.66
N GLU A 43 5.82 -18.65 -0.86
CA GLU A 43 6.94 -18.10 -0.08
C GLU A 43 6.62 -16.81 0.68
N VAL A 44 5.57 -16.08 0.31
CA VAL A 44 5.30 -14.74 0.87
C VAL A 44 5.16 -14.70 2.39
N GLU A 45 4.62 -15.75 3.01
CA GLU A 45 4.53 -15.83 4.48
C GLU A 45 5.91 -15.99 5.13
N GLU A 46 6.82 -16.74 4.51
CA GLU A 46 8.19 -16.91 5.01
C GLU A 46 9.01 -15.64 4.85
N ILE A 47 8.87 -14.97 3.70
CA ILE A 47 9.58 -13.72 3.39
C ILE A 47 9.12 -12.61 4.34
N VAL A 48 7.81 -12.42 4.49
CA VAL A 48 7.29 -11.37 5.37
C VAL A 48 7.67 -11.61 6.82
N SER A 49 7.73 -12.87 7.27
CA SER A 49 8.13 -13.22 8.66
C SER A 49 9.55 -12.78 9.03
N LYS A 50 10.43 -12.60 8.03
CA LYS A 50 11.81 -12.13 8.20
C LYS A 50 11.96 -10.63 7.97
N SER A 51 10.87 -9.96 7.57
CA SER A 51 10.87 -8.56 7.15
C SER A 51 10.52 -7.61 8.28
N SER A 52 11.00 -6.38 8.20
CA SER A 52 10.70 -5.31 9.15
C SER A 52 9.41 -4.55 8.82
N ALA A 53 8.96 -4.59 7.57
CA ALA A 53 7.70 -4.01 7.11
C ALA A 53 7.25 -4.67 5.80
N LEU A 54 5.96 -4.56 5.50
CA LEU A 54 5.34 -5.01 4.26
C LEU A 54 4.70 -3.83 3.51
N LEU A 55 5.02 -3.66 2.23
CA LEU A 55 4.30 -2.80 1.31
C LEU A 55 3.40 -3.66 0.41
N ILE A 56 2.11 -3.32 0.37
CA ILE A 56 1.13 -3.85 -0.58
C ILE A 56 0.72 -2.72 -1.51
N ASN A 57 1.09 -2.82 -2.79
CA ASN A 57 0.71 -1.88 -3.84
C ASN A 57 -0.09 -2.61 -4.93
N ILE A 58 -1.31 -2.13 -5.22
CA ILE A 58 -2.24 -2.81 -6.14
C ILE A 58 -2.12 -2.33 -7.60
N GLY A 59 -1.05 -1.62 -7.98
CA GLY A 59 -0.91 -0.95 -9.29
C GLY A 59 -1.08 -1.87 -10.49
N MET A 60 -0.72 -3.16 -10.37
CA MET A 60 -0.89 -4.18 -11.41
C MET A 60 -1.52 -5.46 -10.83
N LEU A 61 -2.64 -5.29 -10.12
CA LEU A 61 -3.29 -6.38 -9.39
C LEU A 61 -3.78 -7.51 -10.31
N THR A 62 -3.44 -8.74 -9.95
CA THR A 62 -4.04 -9.98 -10.46
C THR A 62 -4.76 -10.73 -9.33
N LYS A 63 -5.50 -11.79 -9.66
CA LYS A 63 -6.12 -12.66 -8.65
C LYS A 63 -5.07 -13.38 -7.79
N ASP A 64 -3.97 -13.78 -8.41
CA ASP A 64 -2.89 -14.49 -7.72
C ASP A 64 -2.13 -13.55 -6.79
N THR A 65 -1.76 -12.35 -7.26
CA THR A 65 -1.12 -11.36 -6.38
C THR A 65 -2.05 -10.93 -5.25
N LEU A 66 -3.37 -10.83 -5.48
CA LEU A 66 -4.34 -10.56 -4.40
C LEU A 66 -4.31 -11.66 -3.33
N LYS A 67 -4.26 -12.93 -3.72
CA LYS A 67 -4.13 -14.06 -2.80
C LYS A 67 -2.85 -13.91 -1.97
N SER A 68 -1.72 -13.64 -2.61
CA SER A 68 -0.43 -13.45 -1.96
C SER A 68 -0.41 -12.27 -1.00
N MET A 69 -0.99 -11.13 -1.40
CA MET A 69 -1.12 -9.93 -0.55
C MET A 69 -1.92 -10.23 0.73
N ILE A 70 -2.98 -11.02 0.64
CA ILE A 70 -3.79 -11.44 1.79
C ILE A 70 -2.98 -12.34 2.74
N LEU A 71 -2.28 -13.35 2.20
CA LEU A 71 -1.45 -14.25 3.00
C LEU A 71 -0.33 -13.48 3.71
N ALA A 72 0.42 -12.66 2.97
CA ALA A 72 1.50 -11.83 3.50
C ALA A 72 1.00 -10.84 4.56
N GLY A 73 -0.12 -10.16 4.30
CA GLY A 73 -0.69 -9.17 5.23
C GLY A 73 -1.20 -9.79 6.53
N LYS A 74 -1.90 -10.92 6.47
CA LYS A 74 -2.32 -11.66 7.68
C LYS A 74 -1.13 -12.13 8.49
N LYS A 75 -0.12 -12.69 7.83
CA LYS A 75 1.11 -13.13 8.48
C LYS A 75 1.84 -11.97 9.14
N ALA A 76 1.99 -10.85 8.44
CA ALA A 76 2.56 -9.62 8.98
C ALA A 76 1.82 -9.16 10.25
N ASN A 77 0.48 -9.08 10.19
CA ASN A 77 -0.32 -8.70 11.36
C ASN A 77 -0.13 -9.65 12.55
N SER A 78 -0.11 -10.97 12.32
CA SER A 78 0.11 -11.95 13.40
C SER A 78 1.47 -11.77 14.10
N LEU A 79 2.44 -11.16 13.42
CA LEU A 79 3.79 -10.91 13.90
C LEU A 79 4.01 -9.44 14.31
N ASN A 80 2.96 -8.61 14.28
CA ASN A 80 3.03 -7.16 14.50
C ASN A 80 3.99 -6.43 13.56
N ILE A 81 4.16 -6.94 12.34
CA ILE A 81 4.93 -6.29 11.29
C ILE A 81 4.03 -5.22 10.65
N PRO A 82 4.48 -3.95 10.57
CA PRO A 82 3.68 -2.88 10.01
C PRO A 82 3.43 -3.10 8.52
N VAL A 83 2.19 -2.88 8.10
CA VAL A 83 1.75 -3.04 6.71
C VAL A 83 1.33 -1.71 6.13
N VAL A 84 1.86 -1.37 4.95
CA VAL A 84 1.52 -0.17 4.20
C VAL A 84 0.68 -0.55 2.99
N LEU A 85 -0.47 0.09 2.82
CA LEU A 85 -1.31 -0.03 1.63
C LEU A 85 -1.08 1.13 0.68
N ASP A 86 -0.86 0.84 -0.59
CA ASP A 86 -0.88 1.79 -1.70
C ASP A 86 -1.99 1.39 -2.69
N PRO A 87 -3.19 2.03 -2.62
CA PRO A 87 -4.40 1.62 -3.32
C PRO A 87 -4.42 2.13 -4.78
N VAL A 88 -3.29 2.07 -5.47
CA VAL A 88 -3.09 2.68 -6.81
C VAL A 88 -4.25 2.40 -7.76
N GLY A 89 -4.88 3.46 -8.24
CA GLY A 89 -5.97 3.39 -9.22
C GLY A 89 -7.20 2.63 -8.73
N VAL A 90 -7.48 2.59 -7.41
CA VAL A 90 -8.64 1.88 -6.84
C VAL A 90 -9.96 2.25 -7.52
N ALA A 91 -10.10 3.49 -7.99
CA ALA A 91 -11.29 3.98 -8.67
C ALA A 91 -11.51 3.37 -10.07
N ALA A 92 -10.46 2.85 -10.71
CA ALA A 92 -10.44 2.54 -12.13
C ALA A 92 -11.28 1.32 -12.53
N SER A 93 -11.57 0.39 -11.61
CA SER A 93 -12.42 -0.77 -11.92
C SER A 93 -13.07 -1.38 -10.68
N ASN A 94 -14.19 -2.09 -10.89
CA ASN A 94 -14.88 -2.82 -9.81
C ASN A 94 -14.00 -3.91 -9.18
N PHE A 95 -13.11 -4.53 -9.98
CA PHE A 95 -12.17 -5.52 -9.45
C PHE A 95 -11.18 -4.90 -8.46
N ARG A 96 -10.65 -3.71 -8.74
CA ARG A 96 -9.75 -3.01 -7.80
C ARG A 96 -10.48 -2.60 -6.52
N LYS A 97 -11.71 -2.08 -6.64
CA LYS A 97 -12.55 -1.70 -5.49
C LYS A 97 -12.83 -2.89 -4.57
N SER A 98 -13.36 -4.00 -5.12
CA SER A 98 -13.69 -5.18 -4.32
C SER A 98 -12.45 -5.86 -3.72
N SER A 99 -11.31 -5.78 -4.41
CA SER A 99 -10.04 -6.29 -3.89
C SER A 99 -9.54 -5.48 -2.70
N ILE A 100 -9.64 -4.15 -2.76
CA ILE A 100 -9.29 -3.29 -1.62
C ILE A 100 -10.24 -3.51 -0.44
N GLU A 101 -11.55 -3.63 -0.67
CA GLU A 101 -12.51 -3.97 0.38
C GLU A 101 -12.13 -5.29 1.07
N LYS A 102 -11.72 -6.30 0.28
CA LYS A 102 -11.24 -7.57 0.82
C LYS A 102 -9.94 -7.41 1.63
N LEU A 103 -8.98 -6.65 1.12
CA LEU A 103 -7.72 -6.37 1.82
C LEU A 103 -7.96 -5.65 3.15
N LEU A 104 -8.76 -4.58 3.16
CA LEU A 104 -9.09 -3.81 4.37
C LEU A 104 -9.86 -4.66 5.40
N LYS A 105 -10.69 -5.60 4.95
CA LYS A 105 -11.40 -6.53 5.85
C LYS A 105 -10.47 -7.57 6.48
N GLU A 106 -9.43 -7.99 5.77
CA GLU A 106 -8.60 -9.14 6.15
C GLU A 106 -7.27 -8.73 6.80
N ILE A 107 -6.85 -7.47 6.68
CA ILE A 107 -5.54 -6.96 7.07
C ILE A 107 -5.70 -5.61 7.78
N ASN A 108 -5.08 -5.49 8.95
CA ASN A 108 -4.89 -4.22 9.65
C ASN A 108 -3.68 -3.49 9.04
N PHE A 109 -3.94 -2.37 8.38
CA PHE A 109 -2.88 -1.53 7.80
C PHE A 109 -2.41 -0.47 8.79
N SER A 110 -1.10 -0.32 8.92
CA SER A 110 -0.48 0.73 9.74
C SER A 110 -0.50 2.09 9.04
N VAL A 111 -0.43 2.08 7.71
CA VAL A 111 -0.47 3.30 6.88
C VAL A 111 -1.20 2.99 5.58
N ILE A 112 -2.04 3.92 5.12
CA ILE A 112 -2.60 3.93 3.77
C ILE A 112 -2.04 5.18 3.07
N LYS A 113 -1.33 4.98 1.96
CA LYS A 113 -0.72 6.03 1.14
C LYS A 113 -1.44 6.09 -0.20
N GLY A 114 -2.08 7.21 -0.53
CA GLY A 114 -2.67 7.43 -1.85
C GLY A 114 -2.82 8.91 -2.13
N ASN A 115 -3.14 9.26 -3.38
CA ASN A 115 -3.57 10.63 -3.69
C ASN A 115 -5.01 10.87 -3.17
N LEU A 116 -5.48 12.11 -3.24
CA LEU A 116 -6.78 12.46 -2.70
C LEU A 116 -7.93 11.69 -3.38
N SER A 117 -7.88 11.50 -4.70
CA SER A 117 -8.91 10.76 -5.43
C SER A 117 -8.98 9.28 -5.02
N GLU A 118 -7.84 8.65 -4.74
CA GLU A 118 -7.78 7.28 -4.27
C GLU A 118 -8.36 7.17 -2.85
N VAL A 119 -7.96 8.09 -1.96
CA VAL A 119 -8.45 8.12 -0.57
C VAL A 119 -9.96 8.42 -0.51
N LYS A 120 -10.47 9.35 -1.34
CA LYS A 120 -11.92 9.60 -1.51
C LYS A 120 -12.65 8.32 -1.94
N SER A 121 -12.07 7.59 -2.89
CA SER A 121 -12.64 6.33 -3.37
C SER A 121 -12.72 5.26 -2.27
N LEU A 122 -11.72 5.17 -1.38
CA LEU A 122 -11.76 4.28 -0.21
C LEU A 122 -12.87 4.65 0.79
N CYS A 123 -13.19 5.94 0.86
CA CYS A 123 -14.28 6.45 1.69
C CYS A 123 -15.67 6.27 1.04
N GLY A 124 -15.74 5.71 -0.17
CA GLY A 124 -17.00 5.54 -0.91
C GLY A 124 -17.53 6.83 -1.53
N LEU A 125 -16.70 7.87 -1.60
CA LEU A 125 -17.05 9.13 -2.26
C LEU A 125 -16.85 9.00 -3.77
N LYS A 126 -17.68 9.72 -4.55
CA LYS A 126 -17.50 9.81 -6.00
C LYS A 126 -16.27 10.65 -6.32
N THR A 127 -15.51 10.22 -7.32
CA THR A 127 -14.32 10.92 -7.79
C THR A 127 -14.34 11.05 -9.30
N ASN A 128 -13.76 12.15 -9.81
CA ASN A 128 -13.43 12.29 -11.22
C ASN A 128 -11.95 11.91 -11.38
N SER A 129 -11.69 10.65 -11.72
CA SER A 129 -10.33 10.12 -11.91
C SER A 129 -10.24 9.34 -13.21
N LYS A 130 -9.12 9.48 -13.93
CA LYS A 130 -8.83 8.72 -15.15
C LYS A 130 -7.56 7.90 -14.94
N GLY A 131 -7.72 6.64 -14.53
CA GLY A 131 -6.58 5.78 -14.19
C GLY A 131 -5.96 6.18 -12.85
N VAL A 132 -4.68 6.57 -12.86
CA VAL A 132 -3.94 7.06 -11.68
C VAL A 132 -3.95 8.59 -11.56
N ASP A 133 -4.40 9.29 -12.62
CA ASP A 133 -4.45 10.74 -12.66
C ASP A 133 -5.69 11.25 -11.90
N SER A 134 -5.45 12.13 -10.92
CA SER A 134 -6.48 12.89 -10.21
C SER A 134 -6.75 14.21 -10.94
N GLU A 135 -8.02 14.52 -11.19
CA GLU A 135 -8.45 15.88 -11.62
C GLU A 135 -8.91 16.73 -10.42
N GLU A 136 -8.60 16.27 -9.20
CA GLU A 136 -8.91 16.98 -7.96
C GLU A 136 -7.95 18.17 -7.79
N ASN A 137 -8.44 19.28 -7.21
CA ASN A 137 -7.58 20.41 -6.91
C ASN A 137 -6.74 20.08 -5.66
N GLU A 138 -5.46 19.75 -5.86
CA GLU A 138 -4.54 19.31 -4.79
C GLU A 138 -3.83 20.48 -4.07
N GLU A 139 -4.30 21.72 -4.24
CA GLU A 139 -3.67 22.92 -3.69
C GLU A 139 -4.48 23.58 -2.56
N GLY A 140 -3.77 24.11 -1.57
CA GLY A 140 -4.34 24.99 -0.54
C GLY A 140 -4.81 24.31 0.75
N ILE A 141 -5.35 25.12 1.67
CA ILE A 141 -5.75 24.69 3.03
C ILE A 141 -6.93 23.73 3.01
N ASP A 142 -7.83 23.86 2.03
CA ASP A 142 -9.04 23.04 1.96
C ASP A 142 -8.73 21.59 1.53
N TYR A 143 -7.70 21.38 0.70
CA TYR A 143 -7.14 20.06 0.42
C TYR A 143 -6.67 19.34 1.69
N ILE A 144 -5.94 20.03 2.56
CA ILE A 144 -5.43 19.47 3.82
C ILE A 144 -6.58 19.12 4.77
N LYS A 145 -7.60 19.97 4.86
CA LYS A 145 -8.80 19.70 5.67
C LYS A 145 -9.55 18.47 5.17
N GLU A 146 -9.73 18.37 3.85
CA GLU A 146 -10.42 17.22 3.24
C GLU A 146 -9.63 15.93 3.44
N GLY A 147 -8.33 15.95 3.19
CA GLY A 147 -7.45 14.80 3.46
C GLY A 147 -7.49 14.35 4.92
N LYS A 148 -7.52 15.29 5.88
CA LYS A 148 -7.65 14.97 7.30
C LYS A 148 -8.99 14.30 7.63
N ALA A 149 -10.10 14.85 7.14
CA ALA A 149 -11.43 14.29 7.38
C ALA A 149 -11.56 12.87 6.80
N LEU A 150 -10.97 12.62 5.64
CA LEU A 150 -10.95 11.28 5.03
C LEU A 150 -10.08 10.29 5.82
N ALA A 151 -8.91 10.73 6.30
CA ALA A 151 -8.04 9.90 7.13
C ALA A 151 -8.72 9.48 8.45
N GLU A 152 -9.45 10.40 9.08
CA GLU A 152 -10.28 10.11 10.26
C GLU A 152 -11.36 9.08 9.90
N ALA A 153 -12.07 9.24 8.79
CA ALA A 153 -13.09 8.29 8.36
C ALA A 153 -12.54 6.87 8.09
N LEU A 154 -11.32 6.75 7.58
CA LEU A 154 -10.66 5.46 7.35
C LEU A 154 -10.13 4.81 8.63
N SER A 155 -9.83 5.59 9.66
CA SER A 155 -9.32 5.07 10.95
C SER A 155 -10.37 4.30 11.76
N TYR A 156 -11.65 4.37 11.36
CA TYR A 156 -12.76 3.64 11.97
C TYR A 156 -13.21 2.39 11.19
N LYS A 157 -12.54 2.06 10.08
CA LYS A 157 -12.80 0.85 9.29
C LYS A 157 -11.75 -0.21 9.60
#